data_AF-D0R4N8-F1
#
_entry.id   AF-D0R4N8-F1
#
_cell.length_a   1.000
_cell.length_b   1.000
_cell.length_c   1.000
_cell.angle_alpha   90.00
_cell.angle_beta   90.00
_cell.angle_gamma   90.00
#
_symmetry.space_group_name_H-M   'P 1'
#
loop_
_entity.id
_entity.type
_entity.pdbx_description
1 polymer ?
#
loop_
_entity_poly.entity_id
_entity_poly.type
_entity_poly.pdbx_seq_one_letter_code
_entity_poly.pdbx_strand_id
1 'polypeptide(L)'
;MKKDGLTQKQLHERFQNITEQDRDAGLTINYANTLPVNTMKALRLTKWANDIQSNQKTAKLIDAIFKAYFVENQNITDNDVLVKLAKDAGLDDSSAKKILTSEEYKDVVIEDENDLANRNADAVHYFEIGHYHDEGVPTKEALI
;
A
#
# COMPACT_ATOMS: atom_id res chain seq x y z
N MET A 1 5.75 0.79 19.55
CA MET A 1 6.52 2.01 19.28
C MET A 1 5.65 2.95 18.46
N LYS A 2 5.42 4.19 18.91
CA LYS A 2 4.82 5.22 18.06
C LYS A 2 5.92 5.69 17.11
N LYS A 3 5.78 5.42 15.80
CA LYS A 3 6.80 5.74 14.79
C LYS A 3 6.93 7.27 14.58
N ASP A 4 5.89 8.02 14.89
CA ASP A 4 5.88 9.48 14.88
C ASP A 4 5.41 9.98 16.25
N GLY A 5 6.07 10.97 16.85
CA GLY A 5 5.71 11.55 18.15
C GLY A 5 4.35 12.29 18.20
N LEU A 6 3.46 12.04 17.23
CA LEU A 6 2.18 12.68 17.05
C LEU A 6 1.10 12.02 17.93
N THR A 7 0.20 12.85 18.45
CA THR A 7 -1.03 12.39 19.11
C THR A 7 -2.03 11.87 18.08
N GLN A 8 -2.99 11.03 18.51
CA GLN A 8 -4.06 10.56 17.62
C GLN A 8 -4.84 11.71 17.00
N LYS A 9 -5.02 12.80 17.75
CA LYS A 9 -5.64 14.03 17.24
C LYS A 9 -4.83 14.65 16.10
N GLN A 10 -3.51 14.78 16.26
CA GLN A 10 -2.63 15.35 15.23
C GLN A 10 -2.55 14.45 13.98
N LEU A 11 -2.55 13.13 14.14
CA LEU A 11 -2.62 12.20 13.00
C LEU A 11 -3.94 12.33 12.25
N HIS A 12 -5.06 12.42 12.98
CA HIS A 12 -6.37 12.61 12.39
C HIS A 12 -6.48 13.94 11.63
N GLU A 13 -6.04 15.05 12.23
CA GLU A 13 -6.00 16.37 11.57
C GLU A 13 -5.13 16.34 10.31
N ARG A 14 -3.96 15.67 10.36
CA ARG A 14 -3.10 15.48 9.19
C ARG A 14 -3.81 14.70 8.08
N PHE A 15 -4.49 13.61 8.41
CA PHE A 15 -5.23 12.80 7.44
C PHE A 15 -6.47 13.50 6.89
N GLN A 16 -7.12 14.37 7.68
CA GLN A 16 -8.19 15.24 7.21
C GLN A 16 -7.68 16.23 6.16
N ASN A 17 -6.55 16.89 6.42
CA ASN A 17 -5.95 17.80 5.45
C ASN A 17 -5.60 17.11 4.12
N ILE A 18 -5.05 15.88 4.18
CA ILE A 18 -4.79 15.08 2.96
C ILE A 18 -6.11 14.75 2.25
N THR A 19 -7.14 14.33 3.00
CA THR A 19 -8.46 14.02 2.45
C THR A 19 -9.10 15.22 1.74
N GLU A 20 -8.87 16.43 2.21
CA GLU A 20 -9.36 17.67 1.58
C GLU A 20 -8.59 18.00 0.30
N GLN A 21 -7.26 17.90 0.31
CA GLN A 21 -6.41 18.13 -0.85
C GLN A 21 -6.68 17.13 -1.99
N ASP A 22 -6.99 15.89 -1.66
CA ASP A 22 -7.27 14.84 -2.64
C ASP A 22 -8.54 15.09 -3.45
N ARG A 23 -9.53 15.83 -2.90
CA ARG A 23 -10.72 16.22 -3.66
C ARG A 23 -10.37 17.13 -4.84
N ASP A 24 -9.39 18.00 -4.67
CA ASP A 24 -8.91 18.88 -5.74
C ASP A 24 -8.17 18.09 -6.84
N ALA A 25 -7.58 16.95 -6.47
CA ALA A 25 -7.00 15.96 -7.40
C ALA A 25 -8.03 14.97 -7.98
N GLY A 26 -9.32 15.11 -7.63
CA GLY A 26 -10.40 14.23 -8.09
C GLY A 26 -10.46 12.86 -7.39
N LEU A 27 -9.69 12.67 -6.32
CA LEU A 27 -9.69 11.45 -5.51
C LEU A 27 -10.69 11.60 -4.35
N THR A 28 -11.54 10.59 -4.16
CA THR A 28 -12.43 10.51 -2.99
C THR A 28 -11.85 9.50 -2.01
N ILE A 29 -10.97 9.96 -1.12
CA ILE A 29 -10.47 9.13 -0.03
C ILE A 29 -11.12 9.52 1.31
N ASN A 30 -11.03 8.61 2.27
CA ASN A 30 -11.53 8.73 3.63
C ASN A 30 -10.40 8.35 4.62
N TYR A 31 -9.24 9.02 4.50
CA TYR A 31 -8.03 8.62 5.21
C TYR A 31 -8.16 8.80 6.72
N ALA A 32 -8.82 9.88 7.14
CA ALA A 32 -8.99 10.24 8.55
C ALA A 32 -9.71 9.15 9.39
N ASN A 33 -10.45 8.26 8.73
CA ASN A 33 -11.20 7.17 9.35
C ASN A 33 -10.56 5.78 9.12
N THR A 34 -9.35 5.72 8.56
CA THR A 34 -8.64 4.45 8.40
C THR A 34 -8.18 3.86 9.72
N LEU A 35 -8.03 2.53 9.74
CA LEU A 35 -7.47 1.80 10.87
C LEU A 35 -5.94 1.78 10.76
N PRO A 36 -5.18 2.15 11.81
CA PRO A 36 -3.73 1.99 11.82
C PRO A 36 -3.38 0.49 11.93
N VAL A 37 -3.18 -0.17 10.80
CA VAL A 37 -2.98 -1.61 10.71
C VAL A 37 -1.61 -1.98 10.18
N ASN A 38 -1.15 -3.18 10.52
CA ASN A 38 0.03 -3.76 9.89
C ASN A 38 -0.32 -4.23 8.47
N THR A 39 0.39 -3.70 7.47
CA THR A 39 0.15 -3.95 6.04
C THR A 39 0.93 -5.14 5.48
N MET A 40 1.74 -5.85 6.29
CA MET A 40 2.61 -6.95 5.84
C MET A 40 1.86 -8.01 5.03
N LYS A 41 0.63 -8.39 5.42
CA LYS A 41 -0.17 -9.35 4.66
C LYS A 41 -0.51 -8.85 3.25
N ALA A 42 -0.93 -7.59 3.14
CA ALA A 42 -1.25 -6.95 1.88
C ALA A 42 0.01 -6.81 1.00
N LEU A 43 1.14 -6.43 1.59
CA LEU A 43 2.43 -6.32 0.89
C LEU A 43 2.90 -7.68 0.34
N ARG A 44 2.84 -8.75 1.16
CA ARG A 44 3.17 -10.11 0.74
C ARG A 44 2.28 -10.60 -0.40
N LEU A 45 0.98 -10.32 -0.33
CA LEU A 45 0.03 -10.68 -1.39
C LEU A 45 0.33 -9.94 -2.70
N THR A 46 0.68 -8.65 -2.63
CA THR A 46 1.09 -7.85 -3.79
C THR A 46 2.40 -8.37 -4.40
N LYS A 47 3.39 -8.72 -3.58
CA LYS A 47 4.67 -9.28 -4.05
C LYS A 47 4.47 -10.61 -4.76
N TRP A 48 3.66 -11.50 -4.20
CA TRP A 48 3.26 -12.74 -4.86
C TRP A 48 2.57 -12.48 -6.20
N ALA A 49 1.60 -11.58 -6.26
CA ALA A 49 0.92 -11.24 -7.52
C ALA A 49 1.91 -10.70 -8.56
N ASN A 50 2.85 -9.83 -8.15
CA ASN A 50 3.86 -9.27 -9.04
C ASN A 50 4.82 -10.33 -9.62
N ASP A 51 5.19 -11.33 -8.83
CA ASP A 51 6.16 -12.35 -9.21
C ASP A 51 5.59 -13.38 -10.20
N ILE A 52 4.31 -13.78 -10.01
CA ILE A 52 3.74 -14.90 -10.76
C ILE A 52 2.58 -14.54 -11.69
N GLN A 53 2.17 -13.28 -11.78
CA GLN A 53 1.02 -12.85 -12.59
C GLN A 53 1.37 -11.71 -13.54
N SER A 54 0.44 -11.37 -14.43
CA SER A 54 0.57 -10.19 -15.28
C SER A 54 0.55 -8.90 -14.46
N ASN A 55 1.37 -7.91 -14.84
CA ASN A 55 1.38 -6.56 -14.28
C ASN A 55 -0.03 -5.94 -14.17
N GLN A 56 -0.93 -6.25 -15.11
CA GLN A 56 -2.31 -5.76 -15.08
C GLN A 56 -3.12 -6.28 -13.89
N LYS A 57 -2.99 -7.56 -13.51
CA LYS A 57 -3.69 -8.14 -12.35
C LYS A 57 -3.11 -7.63 -11.04
N THR A 58 -1.78 -7.49 -10.97
CA THR A 58 -1.09 -6.91 -9.82
C THR A 58 -1.53 -5.46 -9.60
N ALA A 59 -1.58 -4.64 -10.66
CA ALA A 59 -2.08 -3.28 -10.58
C ALA A 59 -3.54 -3.23 -10.07
N LYS A 60 -4.43 -4.08 -10.61
CA LYS A 60 -5.81 -4.19 -10.12
C LYS A 60 -5.91 -4.57 -8.65
N LEU A 61 -5.06 -5.49 -8.17
CA LEU A 61 -5.02 -5.86 -6.76
C LEU A 61 -4.57 -4.69 -5.90
N ILE A 62 -3.52 -3.98 -6.32
CA ILE A 62 -3.03 -2.78 -5.62
C ILE A 62 -4.16 -1.75 -5.52
N ASP A 63 -4.80 -1.41 -6.63
CA ASP A 63 -5.93 -0.47 -6.67
C ASP A 63 -7.07 -0.92 -5.73
N ALA A 64 -7.39 -2.21 -5.71
CA ALA A 64 -8.43 -2.77 -4.85
C ALA A 64 -8.06 -2.67 -3.36
N ILE A 65 -6.80 -2.93 -2.99
CA ILE A 65 -6.30 -2.77 -1.61
C ILE A 65 -6.32 -1.29 -1.20
N PHE A 66 -5.83 -0.39 -2.06
CA PHE A 66 -5.86 1.05 -1.82
C PHE A 66 -7.30 1.54 -1.61
N LYS A 67 -8.23 1.14 -2.48
CA LYS A 67 -9.65 1.49 -2.32
C LYS A 67 -10.24 0.93 -1.03
N ALA A 68 -10.02 -0.35 -0.74
CA ALA A 68 -10.52 -1.00 0.46
C ALA A 68 -10.04 -0.27 1.72
N TYR A 69 -8.76 0.13 1.76
CA TYR A 69 -8.17 0.82 2.90
C TYR A 69 -8.56 2.30 2.96
N PHE A 70 -8.17 3.08 1.96
CA PHE A 70 -8.27 4.54 2.00
C PHE A 70 -9.68 5.06 1.75
N VAL A 71 -10.54 4.34 1.02
CA VAL A 71 -11.88 4.82 0.66
C VAL A 71 -12.95 4.15 1.50
N GLU A 72 -12.89 2.82 1.58
CA GLU A 72 -13.94 2.00 2.20
C GLU A 72 -13.65 1.66 3.67
N ASN A 73 -12.46 2.01 4.18
CA ASN A 73 -11.97 1.73 5.53
C ASN A 73 -12.14 0.26 5.98
N GLN A 74 -12.03 -0.68 5.04
CA GLN A 74 -12.04 -2.10 5.33
C GLN A 74 -10.77 -2.54 6.07
N ASN A 75 -10.90 -3.57 6.90
CA ASN A 75 -9.79 -4.14 7.62
C ASN A 75 -8.92 -5.04 6.72
N ILE A 76 -7.85 -4.48 6.16
CA ILE A 76 -6.89 -5.21 5.32
C ILE A 76 -5.95 -6.16 6.10
N THR A 77 -6.18 -6.38 7.40
CA THR A 77 -5.51 -7.47 8.15
C THR A 77 -6.29 -8.79 8.11
N ASP A 78 -7.54 -8.72 7.67
CA ASP A 78 -8.43 -9.87 7.51
C ASP A 78 -8.10 -10.62 6.22
N ASN A 79 -7.87 -11.93 6.35
CA ASN A 79 -7.56 -12.78 5.22
C ASN A 79 -8.74 -12.88 4.26
N ASP A 80 -9.97 -12.91 4.74
CA ASP A 80 -11.15 -13.07 3.88
C ASP A 80 -11.38 -11.82 3.02
N VAL A 81 -11.12 -10.63 3.59
CA VAL A 81 -11.11 -9.37 2.84
C VAL A 81 -10.05 -9.42 1.73
N LEU A 82 -8.80 -9.75 2.07
CA LEU A 82 -7.72 -9.78 1.08
C LEU A 82 -7.89 -10.86 -0.01
N VAL A 83 -8.42 -12.04 0.33
CA VAL A 83 -8.75 -13.10 -0.65
C VAL A 83 -9.82 -12.61 -1.62
N LYS A 84 -10.86 -11.94 -1.11
CA LYS A 84 -11.92 -11.37 -1.97
C LYS A 84 -11.35 -10.34 -2.94
N LEU A 85 -10.52 -9.41 -2.46
CA LEU A 85 -9.88 -8.40 -3.32
C LEU A 85 -9.00 -9.03 -4.40
N ALA A 86 -8.24 -10.09 -4.05
CA ALA A 86 -7.45 -10.84 -5.01
C ALA A 86 -8.31 -11.49 -6.09
N LYS A 87 -9.41 -12.13 -5.69
CA LYS A 87 -10.36 -12.74 -6.62
C LYS A 87 -10.98 -11.71 -7.57
N ASP A 88 -11.40 -10.56 -7.04
CA ASP A 88 -11.99 -9.47 -7.83
C ASP A 88 -10.96 -8.88 -8.83
N ALA A 89 -9.67 -8.92 -8.49
CA ALA A 89 -8.57 -8.57 -9.40
C ALA A 89 -8.24 -9.68 -10.44
N GLY A 90 -8.91 -10.83 -10.38
CA GLY A 90 -8.74 -11.96 -11.30
C GLY A 90 -7.62 -12.93 -10.90
N LEU A 91 -7.25 -12.96 -9.63
CA LEU A 91 -6.28 -13.89 -9.05
C LEU A 91 -6.97 -15.13 -8.49
N ASP A 92 -6.23 -16.23 -8.36
CA ASP A 92 -6.72 -17.47 -7.77
C ASP A 92 -6.90 -17.34 -6.25
N ASP A 93 -8.09 -17.67 -5.75
CA ASP A 93 -8.47 -17.49 -4.34
C ASP A 93 -7.71 -18.44 -3.41
N SER A 94 -7.49 -19.67 -3.85
CA SER A 94 -6.80 -20.72 -3.11
C SER A 94 -5.33 -20.39 -2.92
N SER A 95 -4.68 -19.88 -3.98
CA SER A 95 -3.30 -19.41 -3.94
C SER A 95 -3.15 -18.17 -3.08
N ALA A 96 -4.04 -17.17 -3.21
CA ALA A 96 -4.04 -16.00 -2.34
C ALA A 96 -4.20 -16.40 -0.87
N LYS A 97 -5.11 -17.32 -0.56
CA LYS A 97 -5.30 -17.85 0.79
C LYS A 97 -4.06 -18.56 1.32
N LYS A 98 -3.34 -19.32 0.48
CA LYS A 98 -2.08 -19.96 0.85
C LYS A 98 -1.05 -18.92 1.30
N ILE A 99 -0.84 -17.86 0.50
CA ILE A 99 0.09 -16.78 0.85
C ILE A 99 -0.30 -16.10 2.16
N LEU A 100 -1.59 -15.84 2.36
CA LEU A 100 -2.10 -15.15 3.56
C LEU A 100 -2.11 -16.02 4.84
N THR A 101 -1.89 -17.33 4.71
CA THR A 101 -1.85 -18.29 5.82
C THR A 101 -0.47 -18.89 6.05
N SER A 102 0.50 -18.62 5.17
CA SER A 102 1.91 -19.02 5.32
C SER A 102 2.80 -17.82 5.70
N GLU A 103 4.12 -18.03 5.68
CA GLU A 103 5.14 -16.96 5.79
C GLU A 103 5.81 -16.64 4.44
N GLU A 104 5.34 -17.22 3.32
CA GLU A 104 5.86 -16.97 1.96
C GLU A 104 5.86 -15.46 1.62
N TYR A 105 6.93 -14.97 0.98
CA TYR A 105 7.19 -13.55 0.66
C TYR A 105 7.46 -12.62 1.84
N LYS A 106 7.45 -13.09 3.10
CA LYS A 106 7.78 -12.21 4.23
C LYS A 106 9.21 -11.68 4.16
N ASP A 107 10.17 -12.56 3.93
CA ASP A 107 11.58 -12.17 3.85
C ASP A 107 11.84 -11.28 2.63
N VAL A 108 11.12 -11.49 1.52
CA VAL A 108 11.17 -10.63 0.32
C VAL A 108 10.72 -9.21 0.65
N VAL A 109 9.60 -9.05 1.36
CA VAL A 109 9.13 -7.71 1.79
C VAL A 109 10.13 -7.04 2.73
N ILE A 110 10.72 -7.80 3.66
CA ILE A 110 11.74 -7.26 4.58
C ILE A 110 13.01 -6.86 3.82
N GLU A 111 13.41 -7.63 2.81
CA GLU A 111 14.55 -7.30 1.94
C GLU A 111 14.28 -6.00 1.16
N ASP A 112 13.09 -5.82 0.59
CA ASP A 112 12.71 -4.55 -0.07
C ASP A 112 12.76 -3.35 0.90
N GLU A 113 12.28 -3.52 2.14
CA GLU A 113 12.33 -2.48 3.17
C GLU A 113 13.79 -2.13 3.55
N ASN A 114 14.65 -3.15 3.69
CA ASN A 114 16.07 -2.96 3.99
C ASN A 114 16.82 -2.30 2.83
N ASP A 115 16.50 -2.67 1.60
CA ASP A 115 17.11 -2.07 0.40
C ASP A 115 16.80 -0.59 0.28
N LEU A 116 15.56 -0.17 0.58
CA LEU A 116 15.19 1.25 0.65
C LEU A 116 15.92 1.97 1.79
N ALA A 117 15.96 1.37 2.99
CA ALA A 117 16.69 1.94 4.12
C ALA A 117 18.19 2.12 3.81
N ASN A 118 18.82 1.17 3.12
CA ASN A 118 20.22 1.26 2.69
C ASN A 118 20.46 2.39 1.66
N ARG A 119 19.41 2.83 0.96
CA ARG A 119 19.43 4.00 0.06
C ARG A 119 19.11 5.31 0.78
N ASN A 120 18.94 5.28 2.11
CA ASN A 120 18.47 6.39 2.95
C ASN A 120 17.05 6.88 2.58
N ALA A 121 16.25 6.03 1.94
CA ALA A 121 14.85 6.31 1.64
C ALA A 121 13.99 5.93 2.86
N ASP A 122 13.84 6.86 3.80
CA ASP A 122 13.17 6.62 5.08
C ASP A 122 11.65 6.87 5.05
N ALA A 123 11.12 7.31 3.89
CA ALA A 123 9.71 7.63 3.70
C ALA A 123 9.19 7.13 2.34
N VAL A 124 7.88 6.86 2.30
CA VAL A 124 7.12 6.68 1.05
C VAL A 124 6.34 7.96 0.75
N HIS A 125 6.16 8.36 -0.50
CA HIS A 125 6.46 7.63 -1.73
C HIS A 125 7.92 7.86 -2.17
N TYR A 126 8.53 6.88 -2.82
CA TYR A 126 9.89 6.97 -3.36
C TYR A 126 9.85 6.52 -4.83
N PHE A 127 10.48 7.30 -5.71
CA PHE A 127 10.56 7.01 -7.14
C PHE A 127 12.02 6.95 -7.57
N GLU A 128 12.37 5.96 -8.39
CA GLU A 128 13.69 5.85 -9.02
C GLU A 128 13.50 5.56 -10.51
N ILE A 129 14.00 6.47 -11.37
CA ILE A 129 13.88 6.40 -12.82
C ILE A 129 15.27 6.62 -13.43
N GLY A 130 15.93 5.52 -13.79
CA GLY A 130 17.32 5.58 -14.27
C GLY A 130 18.25 6.08 -13.17
N HIS A 131 18.77 7.29 -13.31
CA HIS A 131 19.62 7.95 -12.29
C HIS A 131 18.87 8.98 -11.44
N TYR A 132 17.60 9.27 -11.77
CA TYR A 132 16.77 10.20 -11.03
C TYR A 132 16.10 9.50 -9.85
N HIS A 133 16.09 10.14 -8.69
CA HIS A 133 15.29 9.72 -7.55
C HIS A 133 14.58 10.90 -6.91
N ASP A 134 13.39 10.66 -6.35
CA ASP A 134 12.60 11.65 -5.61
C ASP A 134 11.85 11.02 -4.44
N GLU A 135 11.65 11.80 -3.38
CA GLU A 135 10.92 11.45 -2.16
C GLU A 135 9.68 12.33 -2.00
N GLY A 136 8.55 11.71 -1.69
CA GLY A 136 7.25 12.38 -1.60
C GLY A 136 6.40 12.15 -2.84
N VAL A 137 5.39 13.00 -3.05
CA VAL A 137 4.47 12.90 -4.18
C VAL A 137 4.88 13.96 -5.22
N PRO A 138 5.67 13.59 -6.25
CA PRO A 138 6.10 14.52 -7.28
C PRO A 138 4.93 14.99 -8.14
N THR A 139 5.07 16.15 -8.78
CA THR A 139 4.13 16.56 -9.82
C THR A 139 4.28 15.66 -11.04
N LYS A 140 3.24 15.59 -11.87
CA LYS A 140 3.31 14.84 -13.12
C LYS A 140 4.46 15.35 -13.99
N GLU A 141 4.68 16.66 -14.03
CA GLU A 141 5.74 17.30 -14.81
C GLU A 141 7.15 16.95 -14.32
N ALA A 142 7.33 16.59 -13.05
CA ALA A 142 8.62 16.18 -12.51
C ALA A 142 9.00 14.73 -12.89
N LEU A 143 8.04 13.94 -13.39
CA LEU A 143 8.22 12.53 -13.75
C LEU A 143 8.38 12.27 -15.27
N ILE A 144 8.36 13.32 -16.11
CA ILE A 144 8.42 13.22 -17.59
C ILE A 144 9.71 13.86 -18.09
#